data_AF-A0AA36D1F3-F1
#
_entry.id   AF-A0AA36D1F3-F1
#
_cell.length_a   1.000
_cell.length_b   1.000
_cell.length_c   1.000
_cell.angle_alpha   90.00
_cell.angle_beta   90.00
_cell.angle_gamma   90.00
#
_symmetry.space_group_name_H-M   'P 1'
#
loop_
_entity.id
_entity.type
_entity.pdbx_description
1 polymer ?
#
loop_
_entity_poly.entity_id
_entity_poly.type
_entity_poly.pdbx_seq_one_letter_code
_entity_poly.pdbx_strand_id
1 'polypeptide(L)'
;MRKFFTAQPRNPKAAPENPPKKSRLENEAPSKPQENFLKAPGIRLDLEQARKRRETRLAEFELRKNDPAFMENIFEMCKREMLTRKEFGDTSALKKHGLTNLRFADGFGNGEARLRAIAVPKDVMKSFQQGEKFYFRSGAKDPLVMCTANSTFTIQRNASDALFAVAPLRISREDERAKDFKECEIRAPVDSRLHLAIPRGNFDWSAVRRLLKEDELHHVEDEELTDISEDPNHQKRYSIRQLLRQLPISEGELRAFCKRLPIIDVDGKLVWMTPQYCAHLLDLLVDLFDEDTASEVNANHCTFDALRAAFPAEVPDSGIKWLIEQTMDSADDGVFTVNEAKLVNNRLRYILPFTPIRMYDDLARIVDRILPAGVSFKKEYLIGVAVTALHASGQEQLILLDKDDLPDEHMARVKAMFDARPVWPADEVPVYLEDVFPDRQKMEEFIFDSLERGEDDKGRPIYGGVIDPDI
;
A
#
# COMPACT_ATOMS: atom_id res chain seq x y z
N MET A 1 -19.55 29.59 36.16
CA MET A 1 -18.68 30.79 36.14
C MET A 1 -17.67 30.68 35.01
N ARG A 2 -18.02 31.13 33.79
CA ARG A 2 -17.04 31.32 32.70
C ARG A 2 -17.36 32.66 32.04
N LYS A 3 -16.43 33.60 32.16
CA LYS A 3 -16.41 34.88 31.45
C LYS A 3 -14.95 35.22 31.11
N PHE A 4 -14.81 35.79 29.91
CA PHE A 4 -13.67 36.52 29.35
C PHE A 4 -12.50 35.69 28.81
N PHE A 5 -12.41 35.61 27.47
CA PHE A 5 -11.50 36.48 26.72
C PHE A 5 -12.11 36.82 25.34
N THR A 6 -12.56 38.05 25.20
CA THR A 6 -12.87 38.71 23.93
C THR A 6 -11.66 39.53 23.51
N ALA A 7 -11.12 39.29 22.31
CA ALA A 7 -10.28 40.26 21.62
C ALA A 7 -10.62 40.24 20.13
N GLN A 8 -11.20 41.34 19.67
CA GLN A 8 -11.51 41.65 18.28
C GLN A 8 -10.41 42.54 17.65
N PRO A 9 -10.42 42.76 16.33
CA PRO A 9 -9.25 42.65 15.47
C PRO A 9 -8.58 44.00 15.15
N ARG A 10 -7.36 43.95 14.60
CA ARG A 10 -6.75 45.07 13.88
C ARG A 10 -6.19 44.59 12.53
N ASN A 11 -6.67 45.21 11.47
CA ASN A 11 -6.11 45.26 10.12
C ASN A 11 -6.51 46.63 9.52
N PRO A 12 -5.98 47.12 8.39
CA PRO A 12 -4.74 46.79 7.66
C PRO A 12 -3.92 48.08 7.33
N LYS A 13 -2.66 47.94 6.86
CA LYS A 13 -2.02 48.99 6.05
C LYS A 13 -1.24 48.37 4.88
N ALA A 14 -1.53 48.91 3.70
CA ALA A 14 -1.08 48.47 2.39
C ALA A 14 0.28 49.08 1.97
N ALA A 15 1.06 48.26 1.25
CA ALA A 15 1.91 48.45 0.05
C ALA A 15 2.75 49.75 -0.15
N PRO A 16 3.90 49.68 -0.86
CA PRO A 16 3.81 49.64 -2.33
C PRO A 16 4.79 48.69 -3.05
N GLU A 17 4.33 48.24 -4.22
CA GLU A 17 5.09 47.59 -5.28
C GLU A 17 6.00 48.58 -6.03
N ASN A 18 7.14 48.10 -6.53
CA ASN A 18 7.68 48.49 -7.84
C ASN A 18 8.78 47.50 -8.31
N PRO A 19 8.72 46.99 -9.57
CA PRO A 19 9.77 46.21 -10.24
C PRO A 19 10.59 47.11 -11.21
N PRO A 20 11.40 46.60 -12.18
CA PRO A 20 12.35 45.47 -12.21
C PRO A 20 13.77 45.93 -12.64
N LYS A 21 14.84 45.15 -12.39
CA LYS A 21 16.09 45.25 -13.18
C LYS A 21 16.72 43.89 -13.48
N LYS A 22 17.04 43.71 -14.77
CA LYS A 22 17.71 42.59 -15.44
C LYS A 22 19.24 42.70 -15.30
N SER A 23 19.91 41.57 -15.08
CA SER A 23 21.30 41.24 -15.49
C SER A 23 21.46 39.73 -15.25
N ARG A 24 21.44 38.81 -16.23
CA ARG A 24 22.34 38.49 -17.35
C ARG A 24 23.82 38.32 -16.94
N LEU A 25 24.36 37.14 -17.32
CA LEU A 25 25.73 36.60 -17.25
C LEU A 25 26.00 35.83 -15.94
N GLU A 26 26.54 34.61 -15.88
CA GLU A 26 27.21 33.68 -16.82
C GLU A 26 27.17 32.28 -16.15
N ASN A 27 26.73 31.23 -16.85
CA ASN A 27 27.56 30.10 -17.29
C ASN A 27 28.68 29.63 -16.34
N GLU A 28 28.39 28.73 -15.40
CA GLU A 28 29.34 27.70 -14.97
C GLU A 28 28.62 26.36 -14.79
N ALA A 29 29.07 25.37 -15.57
CA ALA A 29 28.59 23.99 -15.54
C ALA A 29 29.20 23.23 -14.36
N PRO A 30 28.47 22.30 -13.73
CA PRO A 30 29.00 21.55 -12.60
C PRO A 30 30.08 20.54 -13.05
N SER A 31 31.19 20.60 -12.33
CA SER A 31 32.34 19.73 -12.36
C SER A 31 31.96 18.24 -12.30
N LYS A 32 32.48 17.47 -13.26
CA LYS A 32 32.46 16.00 -13.26
C LYS A 32 33.35 15.46 -12.12
N PRO A 33 32.94 14.39 -11.40
CA PRO A 33 33.87 13.65 -10.54
C PRO A 33 34.87 12.87 -11.38
N GLN A 34 36.12 12.87 -10.93
CA GLN A 34 37.25 12.18 -11.51
C GLN A 34 37.15 10.66 -11.26
N GLU A 35 36.82 9.89 -12.29
CA GLU A 35 37.12 8.46 -12.33
C GLU A 35 38.54 8.26 -12.85
N ASN A 36 39.46 7.96 -11.94
CA ASN A 36 40.78 7.42 -12.28
C ASN A 36 41.17 6.44 -11.20
N PHE A 37 40.86 5.14 -11.36
CA PHE A 37 41.71 4.02 -10.97
C PHE A 37 41.18 2.73 -11.61
N LEU A 38 42.10 1.79 -11.90
CA LEU A 38 41.91 0.47 -12.55
C LEU A 38 41.85 0.47 -14.10
N LYS A 39 43.00 0.75 -14.71
CA LYS A 39 43.38 0.16 -16.01
C LYS A 39 43.96 -1.25 -15.76
N ALA A 40 43.26 -2.27 -16.23
CA ALA A 40 43.85 -3.54 -16.68
C ALA A 40 43.38 -3.75 -18.14
N PRO A 41 44.27 -3.93 -19.13
CA PRO A 41 43.87 -4.01 -20.53
C PRO A 41 43.46 -5.44 -20.87
N GLY A 42 42.25 -5.63 -21.42
CA GLY A 42 41.98 -6.87 -22.18
C GLY A 42 40.54 -7.36 -22.32
N ILE A 43 39.56 -6.98 -21.47
CA ILE A 43 38.23 -7.65 -21.48
C ILE A 43 37.07 -6.68 -21.18
N ARG A 44 37.05 -5.48 -21.78
CA ARG A 44 35.92 -4.53 -21.58
C ARG A 44 35.21 -4.09 -22.86
N LEU A 45 35.64 -4.54 -24.04
CA LEU A 45 35.04 -4.10 -25.30
C LEU A 45 33.93 -5.01 -25.88
N ASP A 46 33.64 -6.17 -25.29
CA ASP A 46 32.67 -7.11 -25.86
C ASP A 46 31.31 -7.12 -25.13
N LEU A 47 31.28 -6.79 -23.83
CA LEU A 47 30.05 -6.85 -23.03
C LEU A 47 29.10 -5.68 -23.30
N GLU A 48 29.60 -4.46 -23.45
CA GLU A 48 28.74 -3.30 -23.81
C GLU A 48 28.23 -3.41 -25.25
N GLN A 49 29.07 -3.85 -26.19
CA GLN A 49 28.62 -4.07 -27.57
C GLN A 49 27.66 -5.25 -27.68
N ALA A 50 27.88 -6.34 -26.94
CA ALA A 50 26.92 -7.44 -26.86
C ALA A 50 25.61 -7.03 -26.18
N ARG A 51 25.67 -6.23 -25.11
CA ARG A 51 24.48 -5.69 -24.43
C ARG A 51 23.69 -4.76 -25.34
N LYS A 52 24.37 -3.84 -26.02
CA LYS A 52 23.74 -2.93 -26.99
C LYS A 52 23.16 -3.68 -28.18
N ARG A 53 23.87 -4.69 -28.73
CA ARG A 53 23.33 -5.58 -29.78
C ARG A 53 22.15 -6.41 -29.30
N ARG A 54 22.15 -6.86 -28.05
CA ARG A 54 21.06 -7.62 -27.44
C ARG A 54 19.83 -6.72 -27.21
N GLU A 55 20.03 -5.50 -26.71
CA GLU A 55 18.98 -4.49 -26.54
C GLU A 55 18.41 -4.05 -27.89
N THR A 56 19.24 -3.84 -28.92
CA THR A 56 18.76 -3.54 -30.28
C THR A 56 17.99 -4.70 -30.89
N ARG A 57 18.44 -5.96 -30.73
CA ARG A 57 17.71 -7.14 -31.20
C ARG A 57 16.39 -7.36 -30.44
N LEU A 58 16.36 -7.10 -29.13
CA LEU A 58 15.14 -7.17 -28.33
C LEU A 58 14.15 -6.07 -28.72
N ALA A 59 14.63 -4.85 -29.00
CA ALA A 59 13.79 -3.76 -29.49
C ALA A 59 13.26 -4.04 -30.90
N GLU A 60 14.09 -4.56 -31.82
CA GLU A 60 13.66 -5.00 -33.15
C GLU A 60 12.67 -6.17 -33.09
N PHE A 61 12.86 -7.11 -32.16
CA PHE A 61 11.95 -8.23 -31.96
C PHE A 61 10.61 -7.79 -31.34
N GLU A 62 10.62 -6.90 -30.35
CA GLU A 62 9.41 -6.30 -29.78
C GLU A 62 8.63 -5.47 -30.83
N LEU A 63 9.34 -4.77 -31.73
CA LEU A 63 8.73 -4.06 -32.85
C LEU A 63 8.09 -5.03 -33.86
N ARG A 64 8.76 -6.16 -34.15
CA ARG A 64 8.31 -7.16 -35.13
C ARG A 64 7.24 -8.13 -34.61
N LYS A 65 7.10 -8.37 -33.30
CA LYS A 65 6.06 -9.28 -32.77
C LYS A 65 4.63 -8.76 -32.96
N ASN A 66 4.48 -7.44 -33.13
CA ASN A 66 3.20 -6.80 -33.42
C ASN A 66 2.92 -6.67 -34.92
N ASP A 67 3.87 -7.11 -35.78
CA ASP A 67 3.69 -7.16 -37.22
C ASP A 67 2.97 -8.47 -37.60
N PRO A 68 1.73 -8.40 -38.12
CA PRO A 68 0.99 -9.57 -38.57
C PRO A 68 1.77 -10.41 -39.58
N ALA A 69 2.55 -9.78 -40.47
CA ALA A 69 3.32 -10.48 -41.49
C ALA A 69 4.53 -11.23 -40.92
N PHE A 70 5.07 -10.79 -39.78
CA PHE A 70 6.14 -11.50 -39.08
C PHE A 70 5.60 -12.73 -38.34
N MET A 71 4.45 -12.60 -37.66
CA MET A 71 3.77 -13.73 -37.05
C MET A 71 3.27 -14.73 -38.09
N GLU A 72 2.81 -14.25 -39.25
CA GLU A 72 2.40 -15.09 -40.38
C GLU A 72 3.60 -15.74 -41.08
N ASN A 73 4.80 -15.13 -41.07
CA ASN A 73 6.05 -15.77 -41.51
C ASN A 73 6.57 -16.80 -40.50
N ILE A 74 6.46 -16.56 -39.19
CA ILE A 74 6.73 -17.58 -38.17
C ILE A 74 5.73 -18.73 -38.33
N PHE A 75 4.47 -18.41 -38.59
CA PHE A 75 3.41 -19.38 -38.82
C PHE A 75 3.68 -20.20 -40.08
N GLU A 76 4.04 -19.58 -41.20
CA GLU A 76 4.45 -20.25 -42.44
C GLU A 76 5.79 -20.98 -42.30
N MET A 77 6.72 -20.52 -41.45
CA MET A 77 7.90 -21.30 -41.06
C MET A 77 7.48 -22.57 -40.33
N CYS A 78 6.64 -22.46 -39.30
CA CYS A 78 6.12 -23.62 -38.57
C CYS A 78 5.21 -24.54 -39.41
N LYS A 79 4.65 -24.03 -40.53
CA LYS A 79 3.84 -24.80 -41.50
C LYS A 79 4.71 -25.47 -42.57
N ARG A 80 5.74 -24.77 -43.09
CA ARG A 80 6.65 -25.23 -44.16
C ARG A 80 7.75 -26.13 -43.61
N GLU A 81 8.26 -25.83 -42.43
CA GLU A 81 8.86 -26.86 -41.58
C GLU A 81 7.71 -27.72 -41.11
N MET A 82 7.33 -28.70 -41.93
CA MET A 82 6.95 -29.99 -41.37
C MET A 82 8.00 -30.26 -40.29
N LEU A 83 7.61 -30.09 -39.03
CA LEU A 83 8.35 -30.51 -37.83
C LEU A 83 8.44 -32.03 -37.90
N THR A 84 9.18 -32.50 -38.90
CA THR A 84 9.60 -33.86 -39.09
C THR A 84 10.39 -34.19 -37.84
N ARG A 85 10.22 -35.43 -37.38
CA ARG A 85 10.82 -36.08 -36.20
C ARG A 85 12.26 -35.71 -35.78
N LYS A 86 13.01 -34.94 -36.57
CA LYS A 86 14.40 -34.53 -36.35
C LYS A 86 14.60 -33.31 -35.44
N GLU A 87 13.63 -32.37 -35.32
CA GLU A 87 13.89 -31.09 -34.63
C GLU A 87 13.39 -31.02 -33.19
N PHE A 88 12.60 -32.00 -32.74
CA PHE A 88 12.51 -32.28 -31.31
C PHE A 88 13.84 -32.92 -30.88
N GLY A 89 14.80 -32.08 -30.50
CA GLY A 89 15.98 -32.47 -29.74
C GLY A 89 15.54 -33.40 -28.62
N ASP A 90 16.17 -34.57 -28.58
CA ASP A 90 15.95 -35.65 -27.63
C ASP A 90 14.48 -35.99 -27.28
N THR A 91 13.86 -36.82 -28.12
CA THR A 91 12.52 -37.40 -27.86
C THR A 91 12.47 -38.38 -26.68
N SER A 92 13.56 -38.58 -25.94
CA SER A 92 13.61 -39.42 -24.72
C SER A 92 12.60 -38.95 -23.66
N ALA A 93 12.39 -37.64 -23.52
CA ALA A 93 11.41 -37.06 -22.59
C ALA A 93 9.96 -37.42 -22.98
N LEU A 94 9.62 -37.36 -24.28
CA LEU A 94 8.29 -37.73 -24.78
C LEU A 94 8.04 -39.24 -24.63
N LYS A 95 9.06 -40.06 -24.94
CA LYS A 95 9.00 -41.52 -24.75
C LYS A 95 8.86 -41.92 -23.28
N LYS A 96 9.47 -41.18 -22.36
CA LYS A 96 9.33 -41.38 -20.90
C LYS A 96 7.88 -41.20 -20.42
N HIS A 97 7.09 -40.40 -21.12
CA HIS A 97 5.64 -40.22 -20.87
C HIS A 97 4.74 -41.05 -21.80
N GLY A 98 5.32 -41.94 -22.61
CA GLY A 98 4.62 -42.82 -23.54
C GLY A 98 4.04 -42.13 -24.77
N LEU A 99 4.39 -40.88 -25.05
CA LEU A 99 3.89 -40.13 -26.21
C LEU A 99 4.59 -40.57 -27.50
N THR A 100 3.81 -40.88 -28.53
CA THR A 100 4.31 -41.35 -29.82
C THR A 100 4.01 -40.42 -30.99
N ASN A 101 3.04 -39.50 -30.85
CA ASN A 101 2.69 -38.56 -31.91
C ASN A 101 2.19 -37.21 -31.36
N LEU A 102 2.49 -36.13 -32.09
CA LEU A 102 2.00 -34.78 -31.83
C LEU A 102 1.21 -34.31 -33.05
N ARG A 103 0.00 -33.80 -32.84
CA ARG A 103 -0.88 -33.27 -33.89
C ARG A 103 -1.31 -31.86 -33.51
N PHE A 104 -1.41 -30.94 -34.47
CA PHE A 104 -2.01 -29.62 -34.22
C PHE A 104 -3.53 -29.67 -34.39
N ALA A 105 -4.26 -28.97 -33.53
CA ALA A 105 -5.71 -28.86 -33.60
C ALA A 105 -6.16 -28.15 -34.88
N ASP A 106 -7.34 -28.51 -35.37
CA ASP A 106 -7.95 -27.83 -36.50
C ASP A 106 -8.25 -26.37 -36.10
N GLY A 107 -7.64 -25.41 -36.81
CA GLY A 107 -7.71 -23.97 -36.48
C GLY A 107 -6.54 -23.43 -35.64
N PHE A 108 -5.51 -24.24 -35.39
CA PHE A 108 -4.25 -23.77 -34.78
C PHE A 108 -3.67 -22.58 -35.56
N GLY A 109 -3.59 -21.42 -34.91
CA GLY A 109 -3.04 -20.18 -35.49
C GLY A 109 -4.05 -19.23 -36.15
N ASN A 110 -5.35 -19.54 -36.17
CA ASN A 110 -6.38 -18.64 -36.71
C ASN A 110 -6.64 -17.39 -35.84
N GLY A 111 -5.80 -17.11 -34.84
CA GLY A 111 -5.90 -15.93 -33.97
C GLY A 111 -7.04 -15.95 -32.94
N GLU A 112 -7.96 -16.92 -33.01
CA GLU A 112 -9.16 -16.97 -32.15
C GLU A 112 -8.89 -17.36 -30.69
N ALA A 113 -7.81 -18.10 -30.40
CA ALA A 113 -7.46 -18.55 -29.04
C ALA A 113 -6.10 -18.01 -28.59
N ARG A 114 -6.08 -16.81 -28.00
CA ARG A 114 -4.90 -16.24 -27.34
C ARG A 114 -4.80 -16.73 -25.91
N LEU A 115 -4.17 -17.89 -25.72
CA LEU A 115 -3.93 -18.41 -24.39
C LEU A 115 -2.77 -17.67 -23.73
N ARG A 116 -2.91 -17.41 -22.43
CA ARG A 116 -1.84 -16.87 -21.58
C ARG A 116 -1.62 -17.83 -20.42
N ALA A 117 -0.35 -18.16 -20.16
CA ALA A 117 0.01 -18.93 -18.98
C ALA A 117 0.27 -17.96 -17.83
N ILE A 118 -0.34 -18.20 -16.67
CA ILE A 118 -0.08 -17.43 -15.45
C ILE A 118 0.58 -18.36 -14.45
N ALA A 119 1.82 -18.07 -14.08
CA ALA A 119 2.49 -18.72 -12.97
C ALA A 119 1.95 -18.13 -11.66
N VAL A 120 1.35 -18.99 -10.84
CA VAL A 120 0.73 -18.63 -9.56
C VAL A 120 1.51 -19.26 -8.40
N PRO A 121 1.65 -18.56 -7.25
CA PRO A 121 2.21 -19.15 -6.03
C PRO A 121 1.42 -20.38 -5.58
N LYS A 122 2.07 -21.28 -4.82
CA LYS A 122 1.43 -22.52 -4.35
C LYS A 122 0.16 -22.24 -3.54
N ASP A 123 0.15 -21.19 -2.72
CA ASP A 123 -1.01 -20.89 -1.87
C ASP A 123 -2.18 -20.33 -2.69
N VAL A 124 -1.90 -19.49 -3.69
CA VAL A 124 -2.88 -19.03 -4.68
C VAL A 124 -3.45 -20.21 -5.49
N MET A 125 -2.61 -21.18 -5.84
CA MET A 125 -3.06 -22.40 -6.54
C MET A 125 -4.03 -23.22 -5.68
N LYS A 126 -3.77 -23.37 -4.38
CA LYS A 126 -4.69 -24.07 -3.46
C LYS A 126 -6.05 -23.38 -3.42
N SER A 127 -6.07 -22.05 -3.27
CA SER A 127 -7.30 -21.25 -3.32
C SER A 127 -8.06 -21.45 -4.64
N PHE A 128 -7.35 -21.52 -5.77
CA PHE A 128 -7.96 -21.79 -7.07
C PHE A 128 -8.60 -23.18 -7.14
N GLN A 129 -7.92 -24.20 -6.63
CA GLN A 129 -8.43 -25.58 -6.57
C GLN A 129 -9.65 -25.72 -5.65
N GLN A 130 -9.77 -24.86 -4.64
CA GLN A 130 -10.91 -24.82 -3.72
C GLN A 130 -12.12 -24.06 -4.29
N GLY A 131 -12.00 -23.45 -5.48
CA GLY A 131 -13.08 -22.71 -6.13
C GLY A 131 -13.25 -21.28 -5.62
N GLU A 132 -12.21 -20.69 -5.01
CA GLU A 132 -12.24 -19.29 -4.61
C GLU A 132 -12.38 -18.35 -5.82
N LYS A 133 -12.92 -17.15 -5.59
CA LYS A 133 -13.08 -16.12 -6.63
C LYS A 133 -11.84 -15.24 -6.72
N PHE A 134 -11.40 -15.00 -7.95
CA PHE A 134 -10.30 -14.11 -8.27
C PHE A 134 -10.79 -12.98 -9.17
N TYR A 135 -10.24 -11.79 -8.98
CA TYR A 135 -10.62 -10.61 -9.72
C TYR A 135 -9.40 -10.01 -10.41
N PHE A 136 -9.51 -9.73 -11.70
CA PHE A 136 -8.53 -8.88 -12.38
C PHE A 136 -9.01 -7.44 -12.29
N ARG A 137 -8.16 -6.55 -11.80
CA ARG A 137 -8.48 -5.13 -11.59
C ARG A 137 -7.40 -4.25 -12.19
N SER A 138 -7.81 -3.08 -12.68
CA SER A 138 -6.90 -2.06 -13.22
C SER A 138 -7.55 -0.71 -12.98
N GLY A 139 -6.79 0.25 -12.47
CA GLY A 139 -7.16 1.66 -12.53
C GLY A 139 -6.89 2.25 -13.92
N ALA A 140 -7.34 3.47 -14.17
CA ALA A 140 -7.16 4.15 -15.46
C ALA A 140 -5.69 4.36 -15.85
N LYS A 141 -4.80 4.51 -14.86
CA LYS A 141 -3.35 4.68 -15.04
C LYS A 141 -2.52 3.60 -14.34
N ASP A 142 -3.19 2.65 -13.70
CA ASP A 142 -2.52 1.61 -12.93
C ASP A 142 -2.32 0.33 -13.77
N PRO A 143 -1.28 -0.46 -13.49
CA PRO A 143 -1.13 -1.75 -14.14
C PRO A 143 -2.22 -2.73 -13.70
N LEU A 144 -2.45 -3.73 -14.55
CA LEU A 144 -3.35 -4.84 -14.25
C LEU A 144 -2.82 -5.64 -13.05
N VAL A 145 -3.68 -5.84 -12.06
CA VAL A 145 -3.43 -6.68 -10.90
C VAL A 145 -4.41 -7.84 -10.85
N MET A 146 -4.03 -8.89 -10.12
CA MET A 146 -4.92 -9.99 -9.76
C MET A 146 -5.15 -9.94 -8.25
N CYS A 147 -6.41 -9.95 -7.83
CA CYS A 147 -6.80 -9.93 -6.42
C CYS A 147 -7.43 -11.26 -6.02
N THR A 148 -6.99 -11.79 -4.88
CA THR A 148 -7.79 -12.73 -4.09
C THR A 148 -8.80 -11.94 -3.25
N ALA A 149 -9.47 -12.60 -2.30
CA ALA A 149 -10.29 -11.90 -1.32
C ALA A 149 -9.47 -10.88 -0.50
N ASN A 150 -8.22 -11.23 -0.14
CA ASN A 150 -7.44 -10.53 0.88
C ASN A 150 -6.06 -10.05 0.42
N SER A 151 -5.68 -10.25 -0.85
CA SER A 151 -4.34 -9.91 -1.32
C SER A 151 -4.34 -9.48 -2.78
N THR A 152 -3.49 -8.51 -3.11
CA THR A 152 -3.31 -8.00 -4.48
C THR A 152 -1.93 -8.33 -5.04
N PHE A 153 -1.91 -8.98 -6.20
CA PHE A 153 -0.70 -9.42 -6.90
C PHE A 153 -0.48 -8.60 -8.16
N THR A 154 0.73 -8.05 -8.32
CA THR A 154 1.12 -7.42 -9.59
C THR A 154 1.37 -8.49 -10.64
N ILE A 155 0.88 -8.26 -11.85
CA ILE A 155 1.12 -9.16 -12.97
C ILE A 155 2.34 -8.67 -13.75
N GLN A 156 3.42 -9.44 -13.70
CA GLN A 156 4.61 -9.18 -14.51
C GLN A 156 4.63 -10.10 -15.73
N ARG A 157 5.06 -9.54 -16.86
CA ARG A 157 5.26 -10.29 -18.09
C ARG A 157 6.74 -10.61 -18.23
N ASN A 158 7.07 -11.90 -18.27
CA ASN A 158 8.41 -12.34 -18.65
C ASN A 158 8.45 -12.57 -20.16
N ALA A 159 9.57 -12.19 -20.78
CA ALA A 159 9.84 -12.52 -22.16
C ALA A 159 10.30 -13.97 -22.29
N SER A 160 9.75 -14.66 -23.29
CA SER A 160 10.22 -15.87 -23.98
C SER A 160 10.39 -17.18 -23.20
N ASP A 161 9.52 -18.13 -23.50
CA ASP A 161 9.83 -19.40 -24.20
C ASP A 161 8.59 -19.76 -25.04
N ALA A 162 8.75 -20.44 -26.18
CA ALA A 162 7.60 -20.89 -26.97
C ALA A 162 6.86 -21.98 -26.20
N LEU A 163 5.72 -21.61 -25.60
CA LEU A 163 4.90 -22.52 -24.80
C LEU A 163 3.63 -22.84 -25.60
N PHE A 164 3.25 -24.12 -25.61
CA PHE A 164 2.08 -24.58 -26.34
C PHE A 164 1.09 -25.21 -25.36
N ALA A 165 -0.19 -24.86 -25.50
CA ALA A 165 -1.24 -25.53 -24.75
C ALA A 165 -1.58 -26.85 -25.44
N VAL A 166 -1.41 -27.95 -24.72
CA VAL A 166 -1.63 -29.30 -25.25
C VAL A 166 -2.85 -29.92 -24.57
N ALA A 167 -3.73 -30.53 -25.36
CA ALA A 167 -4.86 -31.29 -24.85
C ALA A 167 -4.38 -32.58 -24.17
N PRO A 168 -5.13 -33.11 -23.19
CA PRO A 168 -4.81 -34.41 -22.60
C PRO A 168 -4.73 -35.50 -23.67
N LEU A 169 -3.77 -36.40 -23.47
CA LEU A 169 -3.46 -37.57 -24.31
C LEU A 169 -4.73 -38.29 -24.78
N ARG A 170 -4.89 -38.40 -26.10
CA ARG A 170 -5.86 -39.30 -26.73
C ARG A 170 -5.13 -40.55 -27.22
N ILE A 171 -5.67 -41.72 -26.91
CA ILE A 171 -5.19 -42.97 -27.50
C ILE A 171 -5.94 -43.13 -28.81
N SER A 172 -5.28 -42.84 -29.92
CA SER A 172 -5.84 -43.05 -31.25
C SER A 172 -5.52 -44.48 -31.67
N ARG A 173 -6.56 -45.28 -31.91
CA ARG A 173 -6.43 -46.60 -32.54
C ARG A 173 -6.68 -46.43 -34.03
N GLU A 174 -5.62 -46.24 -34.79
CA GLU A 174 -5.69 -46.38 -36.25
C GLU A 174 -5.11 -47.74 -36.65
N ASP A 175 -5.99 -48.55 -37.24
CA ASP A 175 -5.80 -49.85 -37.88
C ASP A 175 -5.37 -51.04 -37.00
N GLU A 176 -6.03 -52.18 -37.25
CA GLU A 176 -5.82 -53.51 -36.62
C GLU A 176 -4.40 -54.11 -36.77
N ARG A 177 -3.44 -53.34 -37.29
CA ARG A 177 -2.04 -53.73 -37.45
C ARG A 177 -1.03 -52.76 -36.83
N ALA A 178 -1.46 -51.65 -36.21
CA ALA A 178 -0.54 -50.66 -35.67
C ALA A 178 -0.54 -50.65 -34.13
N LYS A 179 0.67 -50.51 -33.56
CA LYS A 179 0.89 -50.38 -32.11
C LYS A 179 0.05 -49.23 -31.55
N ASP A 180 -0.50 -49.38 -30.33
CA ASP A 180 -1.21 -48.30 -29.64
C ASP A 180 -0.38 -47.01 -29.68
N PHE A 181 -0.88 -45.98 -30.39
CA PHE A 181 -0.24 -44.67 -30.43
C PHE A 181 -0.95 -43.73 -29.47
N LYS A 182 -0.16 -43.17 -28.56
CA LYS A 182 -0.55 -42.09 -27.67
C LYS A 182 -0.29 -40.78 -28.38
N GLU A 183 -1.35 -40.09 -28.73
CA GLU A 183 -1.35 -38.84 -29.49
C GLU A 183 -1.69 -37.67 -28.58
N CYS A 184 -0.96 -36.56 -28.72
CA CYS A 184 -1.28 -35.29 -28.06
C CYS A 184 -1.64 -34.25 -29.11
N GLU A 185 -2.75 -33.54 -28.87
CA GLU A 185 -3.20 -32.47 -29.74
C GLU A 185 -2.74 -31.11 -29.18
N ILE A 186 -1.95 -30.37 -29.96
CA ILE A 186 -1.51 -29.00 -29.68
C ILE A 186 -2.63 -28.04 -30.09
N ARG A 187 -3.23 -27.34 -29.13
CA ARG A 187 -4.44 -26.53 -29.36
C ARG A 187 -4.17 -25.09 -29.73
N ALA A 188 -3.20 -24.46 -29.09
CA ALA A 188 -2.87 -23.06 -29.36
C ALA A 188 -1.46 -22.71 -28.88
N PRO A 189 -0.79 -21.74 -29.52
CA PRO A 189 0.38 -21.10 -28.95
C PRO A 189 -0.01 -20.32 -27.68
N VAL A 190 0.90 -20.24 -26.73
CA VAL A 190 0.77 -19.37 -25.55
C VAL A 190 1.57 -18.11 -25.81
N ASP A 191 0.86 -17.00 -26.01
CA ASP A 191 1.43 -15.73 -26.47
C ASP A 191 2.34 -15.07 -25.43
N SER A 192 2.13 -15.37 -24.14
CA SER A 192 2.96 -14.84 -23.07
C SER A 192 2.86 -15.67 -21.80
N ARG A 193 3.97 -15.71 -21.06
CA ARG A 193 4.03 -16.19 -19.69
C ARG A 193 3.96 -15.00 -18.74
N LEU A 194 2.89 -14.96 -17.97
CA LEU A 194 2.67 -14.01 -16.90
C LEU A 194 3.09 -14.67 -15.58
N HIS A 195 3.63 -13.88 -14.68
CA HIS A 195 3.93 -14.31 -13.32
C HIS A 195 3.27 -13.34 -12.36
N LEU A 196 2.62 -13.90 -11.33
CA LEU A 196 2.19 -13.10 -10.19
C LEU A 196 3.44 -12.79 -9.37
N ALA A 197 3.84 -11.52 -9.39
CA ALA A 197 4.83 -11.04 -8.45
C ALA A 197 4.23 -11.04 -7.03
N ILE A 198 5.11 -11.14 -6.03
CA ILE A 198 4.77 -11.06 -4.60
C ILE A 198 3.84 -9.85 -4.36
N PRO A 199 2.83 -9.97 -3.47
CA PRO A 199 1.80 -8.96 -3.28
C PRO A 199 2.37 -7.55 -3.15
N ARG A 200 1.69 -6.58 -3.76
CA ARG A 200 2.11 -5.17 -3.74
C ARG A 200 2.25 -4.70 -2.29
N GLY A 201 3.47 -4.46 -1.83
CA GLY A 201 3.71 -3.65 -0.63
C GLY A 201 3.30 -2.18 -0.83
N ASN A 202 3.27 -1.71 -2.08
CA ASN A 202 3.08 -0.29 -2.40
C ASN A 202 1.81 -0.10 -3.25
N PHE A 203 0.63 -0.30 -2.65
CA PHE A 203 -0.57 0.34 -3.20
C PHE A 203 -0.48 1.84 -2.86
N ASP A 204 -0.71 2.71 -3.83
CA ASP A 204 -0.74 4.15 -3.61
C ASP A 204 -2.04 4.53 -2.88
N TRP A 205 -1.97 4.57 -1.55
CA TRP A 205 -3.11 4.91 -0.71
C TRP A 205 -3.50 6.38 -0.83
N SER A 206 -2.63 7.23 -1.41
CA SER A 206 -2.95 8.63 -1.68
C SER A 206 -4.16 8.76 -2.61
N ALA A 207 -4.36 7.82 -3.54
CA ALA A 207 -5.52 7.80 -4.41
C ALA A 207 -6.83 7.55 -3.63
N VAL A 208 -6.82 6.62 -2.66
CA VAL A 208 -7.98 6.35 -1.79
C VAL A 208 -8.26 7.55 -0.90
N ARG A 209 -7.22 8.10 -0.27
CA ARG A 209 -7.34 9.28 0.59
C ARG A 209 -7.94 10.44 -0.18
N ARG A 210 -7.43 10.73 -1.39
CA ARG A 210 -7.96 11.80 -2.24
C ARG A 210 -9.44 11.60 -2.53
N LEU A 211 -9.86 10.39 -2.92
CA LEU A 211 -11.27 10.11 -3.24
C LEU A 211 -12.18 10.26 -2.02
N LEU A 212 -11.76 9.79 -0.85
CA LEU A 212 -12.59 9.82 0.36
C LEU A 212 -12.59 11.18 1.05
N LYS A 213 -11.52 11.97 0.91
CA LYS A 213 -11.44 13.34 1.44
C LYS A 213 -12.15 14.39 0.57
N GLU A 214 -12.75 14.01 -0.55
CA GLU A 214 -13.59 14.92 -1.35
C GLU A 214 -14.91 15.27 -0.66
N ASP A 215 -15.37 14.44 0.30
CA ASP A 215 -16.60 14.63 1.08
C ASP A 215 -16.38 14.12 2.51
N GLU A 216 -15.78 14.96 3.36
CA GLU A 216 -15.44 14.63 4.75
C GLU A 216 -16.62 14.90 5.70
N LEU A 217 -16.74 14.10 6.78
CA LEU A 217 -17.66 14.36 7.87
C LEU A 217 -17.07 15.40 8.81
N HIS A 218 -17.71 16.56 8.83
CA HIS A 218 -17.35 17.69 9.69
C HIS A 218 -18.13 17.64 11.02
N HIS A 219 -17.50 18.13 12.08
CA HIS A 219 -18.24 18.58 13.26
C HIS A 219 -18.84 19.94 12.94
N VAL A 220 -20.16 20.07 13.12
CA VAL A 220 -20.87 21.33 12.92
C VAL A 220 -21.23 21.84 14.31
N GLU A 221 -20.53 22.89 14.76
CA GLU A 221 -20.72 23.49 16.10
C GLU A 221 -21.97 24.38 16.19
N ASP A 222 -22.50 24.86 15.06
CA ASP A 222 -23.59 25.85 15.00
C ASP A 222 -24.80 25.34 14.19
N GLU A 223 -26.01 25.70 14.64
CA GLU A 223 -27.36 25.30 14.21
C GLU A 223 -27.75 25.51 12.73
N GLU A 224 -26.80 25.63 11.79
CA GLU A 224 -27.10 25.49 10.36
C GLU A 224 -27.03 24.01 9.96
N LEU A 225 -27.90 23.20 10.58
CA LEU A 225 -28.26 21.86 10.11
C LEU A 225 -29.02 22.00 8.79
N THR A 226 -28.33 22.32 7.71
CA THR A 226 -28.84 21.95 6.39
C THR A 226 -28.79 20.43 6.33
N ASP A 227 -29.95 19.82 6.12
CA ASP A 227 -30.11 18.39 5.93
C ASP A 227 -28.92 17.82 5.13
N ILE A 228 -28.12 16.97 5.78
CA ILE A 228 -26.96 16.29 5.19
C ILE A 228 -27.39 15.47 3.93
N SER A 229 -28.70 15.23 3.77
CA SER A 229 -29.31 14.59 2.61
C SER A 229 -29.61 15.50 1.40
N GLU A 230 -29.58 16.82 1.53
CA GLU A 230 -30.04 17.73 0.46
C GLU A 230 -28.96 18.58 -0.21
N ASP A 231 -27.73 18.63 0.30
CA ASP A 231 -26.67 19.35 -0.39
C ASP A 231 -26.19 18.55 -1.63
N PRO A 232 -26.42 19.06 -2.87
CA PRO A 232 -25.99 18.40 -4.10
C PRO A 232 -24.47 18.20 -4.20
N ASN A 233 -23.68 18.78 -3.31
CA ASN A 233 -22.23 18.59 -3.22
C ASN A 233 -21.81 17.29 -2.49
N HIS A 234 -22.69 16.66 -1.68
CA HIS A 234 -22.45 15.36 -1.01
C HIS A 234 -22.56 14.14 -1.95
N GLN A 235 -22.52 14.35 -3.27
CA GLN A 235 -22.76 13.32 -4.29
C GLN A 235 -21.61 12.32 -4.48
N LYS A 236 -20.49 12.46 -3.76
CA LYS A 236 -19.27 11.66 -4.01
C LYS A 236 -18.93 10.65 -2.91
N ARG A 237 -19.90 10.20 -2.12
CA ARG A 237 -19.66 9.08 -1.21
C ARG A 237 -19.58 7.74 -1.94
N TYR A 238 -18.51 7.00 -1.66
CA TYR A 238 -18.24 5.74 -2.32
C TYR A 238 -18.60 4.55 -1.42
N SER A 239 -19.28 3.56 -1.98
CA SER A 239 -19.31 2.22 -1.37
C SER A 239 -18.00 1.48 -1.66
N ILE A 240 -17.67 0.47 -0.84
CA ILE A 240 -16.55 -0.46 -1.09
C ILE A 240 -16.58 -0.98 -2.53
N ARG A 241 -17.76 -1.35 -3.04
CA ARG A 241 -17.92 -1.85 -4.42
C ARG A 241 -17.57 -0.80 -5.48
N GLN A 242 -17.88 0.47 -5.24
CA GLN A 242 -17.57 1.56 -6.17
C GLN A 242 -16.08 1.90 -6.18
N LEU A 243 -15.42 1.88 -5.02
CA LEU A 243 -13.96 2.04 -4.92
C LEU A 243 -13.23 0.89 -5.63
N LEU A 244 -13.66 -0.34 -5.37
CA LEU A 244 -13.08 -1.55 -5.97
C LEU A 244 -13.17 -1.61 -7.50
N ARG A 245 -14.09 -0.86 -8.13
CA ARG A 245 -14.17 -0.74 -9.60
C ARG A 245 -13.14 0.22 -10.18
N GLN A 246 -12.63 1.14 -9.38
CA GLN A 246 -11.71 2.19 -9.79
C GLN A 246 -10.27 1.91 -9.35
N LEU A 247 -10.11 1.10 -8.30
CA LEU A 247 -8.83 0.87 -7.65
C LEU A 247 -8.33 -0.57 -7.89
N PRO A 248 -7.04 -0.74 -8.21
CA PRO A 248 -6.40 -2.04 -8.37
C PRO A 248 -6.07 -2.67 -7.00
N ILE A 249 -7.09 -3.01 -6.21
CA ILE A 249 -6.91 -3.55 -4.85
C ILE A 249 -7.92 -4.65 -4.49
N SER A 250 -7.55 -5.55 -3.57
CA SER A 250 -8.45 -6.54 -3.00
C SER A 250 -9.43 -5.91 -2.03
N GLU A 251 -10.55 -6.59 -1.79
CA GLU A 251 -11.56 -6.10 -0.84
C GLU A 251 -11.03 -6.16 0.60
N GLY A 252 -10.30 -7.21 0.96
CA GLY A 252 -9.71 -7.35 2.29
C GLY A 252 -8.69 -6.27 2.61
N GLU A 253 -7.77 -5.95 1.69
CA GLU A 253 -6.80 -4.86 1.89
C GLU A 253 -7.50 -3.50 2.01
N LEU A 254 -8.50 -3.21 1.16
CA LEU A 254 -9.25 -1.96 1.25
C LEU A 254 -10.00 -1.83 2.60
N ARG A 255 -10.61 -2.92 3.07
CA ARG A 255 -11.29 -2.94 4.37
C ARG A 255 -10.32 -2.77 5.53
N ALA A 256 -9.17 -3.44 5.49
CA ALA A 256 -8.13 -3.30 6.50
C ALA A 256 -7.62 -1.85 6.57
N PHE A 257 -7.44 -1.21 5.42
CA PHE A 257 -7.09 0.20 5.35
C PHE A 257 -8.17 1.11 5.94
N CYS A 258 -9.43 0.90 5.58
CA CYS A 258 -10.54 1.69 6.14
C CYS A 258 -10.66 1.56 7.66
N LYS A 259 -10.38 0.38 8.24
CA LYS A 259 -10.42 0.16 9.69
C LYS A 259 -9.35 0.91 10.48
N ARG A 260 -8.17 1.12 9.88
CA ARG A 260 -7.04 1.79 10.53
C ARG A 260 -7.20 3.31 10.58
N LEU A 261 -7.92 3.86 9.60
CA LEU A 261 -8.04 5.30 9.39
C LEU A 261 -9.38 5.81 9.94
N PRO A 262 -9.55 7.15 10.07
CA PRO A 262 -10.82 7.74 10.48
C PRO A 262 -11.86 7.65 9.36
N ILE A 263 -12.21 6.44 8.92
CA ILE A 263 -13.19 6.16 7.88
C ILE A 263 -14.30 5.30 8.48
N ILE A 264 -15.55 5.76 8.33
CA ILE A 264 -16.73 5.07 8.83
C ILE A 264 -17.69 4.72 7.70
N ASP A 265 -18.55 3.72 7.94
CA ASP A 265 -19.65 3.36 7.04
C ASP A 265 -20.94 4.03 7.53
N VAL A 266 -21.52 4.90 6.71
CA VAL A 266 -22.81 5.53 6.94
C VAL A 266 -23.71 5.15 5.77
N ASP A 267 -24.76 4.37 6.03
CA ASP A 267 -25.72 3.89 5.02
C ASP A 267 -25.10 3.16 3.82
N GLY A 268 -24.06 2.34 4.06
CA GLY A 268 -23.35 1.58 3.02
C GLY A 268 -22.35 2.41 2.22
N LYS A 269 -22.04 3.63 2.70
CA LYS A 269 -21.12 4.58 2.09
C LYS A 269 -19.99 4.91 3.04
N LEU A 270 -18.77 4.91 2.52
CA LEU A 270 -17.58 5.28 3.27
C LEU A 270 -17.48 6.79 3.36
N VAL A 271 -17.26 7.27 4.57
CA VAL A 271 -17.11 8.70 4.89
C VAL A 271 -15.84 8.89 5.71
N TRP A 272 -15.00 9.83 5.30
CA TRP A 272 -13.79 10.20 6.04
C TRP A 272 -14.13 11.22 7.12
N MET A 273 -13.81 10.96 8.38
CA MET A 273 -14.04 11.91 9.47
C MET A 273 -12.91 12.93 9.53
N THR A 274 -13.28 14.20 9.65
CA THR A 274 -12.29 15.26 9.87
C THR A 274 -11.56 15.06 11.20
N PRO A 275 -10.31 15.53 11.32
CA PRO A 275 -9.59 15.50 12.60
C PRO A 275 -10.36 16.19 13.74
N GLN A 276 -11.10 17.27 13.45
CA GLN A 276 -11.93 17.98 14.43
C GLN A 276 -13.09 17.10 14.91
N TYR A 277 -13.76 16.39 14.00
CA TYR A 277 -14.80 15.44 14.38
C TYR A 277 -14.24 14.30 15.23
N CYS A 278 -13.06 13.78 14.88
CA CYS A 278 -12.37 12.75 15.69
C CYS A 278 -12.02 13.28 17.09
N ALA A 279 -11.51 14.51 17.20
CA ALA A 279 -11.24 15.15 18.49
C ALA A 279 -12.52 15.31 19.33
N HIS A 280 -13.61 15.73 18.71
CA HIS A 280 -14.92 15.84 19.35
C HIS A 280 -15.44 14.49 19.88
N LEU A 281 -15.33 13.41 19.12
CA LEU A 281 -15.72 12.08 19.61
C LEU A 281 -14.90 11.65 20.83
N LEU A 282 -13.61 12.01 20.86
CA LEU A 282 -12.75 11.77 22.01
C LEU A 282 -13.14 12.66 23.20
N ASP A 283 -13.55 13.91 22.99
CA ASP A 283 -14.06 14.78 24.05
C ASP A 283 -15.28 14.17 24.72
N LEU A 284 -16.27 13.74 23.92
CA LEU A 284 -17.48 13.07 24.42
C LEU A 284 -17.15 11.83 25.26
N LEU A 285 -16.13 11.07 24.85
CA LEU A 285 -15.70 9.88 25.58
C LEU A 285 -15.03 10.21 26.91
N VAL A 286 -14.17 11.23 26.92
CA VAL A 286 -13.50 11.70 28.14
C VAL A 286 -14.50 12.25 29.13
N ASP A 287 -15.41 13.12 28.67
CA ASP A 287 -16.48 13.69 29.49
C ASP A 287 -17.34 12.57 30.11
N LEU A 288 -17.70 11.55 29.32
CA LEU A 288 -18.46 10.40 29.81
C LEU A 288 -17.74 9.60 30.89
N PHE A 289 -16.42 9.44 30.79
CA PHE A 289 -15.65 8.72 31.82
C PHE A 289 -15.48 9.51 33.11
N ASP A 290 -15.49 10.83 33.03
CA ASP A 290 -15.37 11.74 34.18
C ASP A 290 -16.72 12.01 34.85
N GLU A 291 -17.84 11.63 34.22
CA GLU A 291 -19.18 11.73 34.80
C GLU A 291 -19.43 10.65 35.87
N ASP A 292 -19.41 11.07 37.15
CA ASP A 292 -19.75 10.23 38.31
C ASP A 292 -21.15 9.58 38.23
N THR A 293 -22.04 10.08 37.36
CA THR A 293 -23.41 9.60 37.19
C THR A 293 -23.56 8.44 36.22
N ALA A 294 -22.57 8.17 35.37
CA ALA A 294 -22.61 7.14 34.34
C ALA A 294 -22.16 5.78 34.92
N SER A 295 -22.92 5.20 35.86
CA SER A 295 -22.52 3.96 36.56
C SER A 295 -22.32 2.75 35.64
N GLU A 296 -22.87 2.77 34.42
CA GLU A 296 -22.78 1.69 33.43
C GLU A 296 -21.58 1.81 32.47
N VAL A 297 -20.93 2.97 32.42
CA VAL A 297 -19.76 3.23 31.56
C VAL A 297 -18.62 3.74 32.41
N ASN A 298 -17.57 2.94 32.55
CA ASN A 298 -16.31 3.40 33.12
C ASN A 298 -15.13 2.85 32.32
N ALA A 299 -13.93 3.39 32.56
CA ALA A 299 -12.73 3.01 31.82
C ALA A 299 -12.42 1.50 31.85
N ASN A 300 -12.90 0.78 32.87
CA ASN A 300 -12.66 -0.67 33.04
C ASN A 300 -13.84 -1.54 32.59
N HIS A 301 -14.98 -0.95 32.23
CA HIS A 301 -16.16 -1.69 31.82
C HIS A 301 -17.10 -0.81 31.00
N CYS A 302 -17.23 -1.14 29.73
CA CYS A 302 -18.03 -0.39 28.77
C CYS A 302 -18.68 -1.34 27.75
N THR A 303 -19.91 -1.06 27.32
CA THR A 303 -20.56 -1.79 26.22
C THR A 303 -20.94 -0.84 25.10
N PHE A 304 -21.10 -1.36 23.88
CA PHE A 304 -21.55 -0.54 22.75
C PHE A 304 -22.90 0.13 23.03
N ASP A 305 -23.85 -0.60 23.61
CA ASP A 305 -25.19 -0.08 23.88
C ASP A 305 -25.16 1.04 24.93
N ALA A 306 -24.33 0.91 25.97
CA ALA A 306 -24.16 1.94 26.98
C ALA A 306 -23.50 3.21 26.39
N LEU A 307 -22.48 3.07 25.54
CA LEU A 307 -21.91 4.20 24.81
C LEU A 307 -22.95 4.84 23.88
N ARG A 308 -23.71 4.03 23.14
CA ARG A 308 -24.69 4.58 22.20
C ARG A 308 -25.77 5.39 22.90
N ALA A 309 -26.21 4.94 24.08
CA ALA A 309 -27.18 5.64 24.90
C ALA A 309 -26.65 6.97 25.47
N ALA A 310 -25.34 7.06 25.74
CA ALA A 310 -24.70 8.27 26.24
C ALA A 310 -24.34 9.28 25.14
N PHE A 311 -24.01 8.80 23.93
CA PHE A 311 -23.61 9.66 22.82
C PHE A 311 -24.82 10.34 22.16
N PRO A 312 -24.66 11.58 21.62
CA PRO A 312 -25.70 12.27 20.88
C PRO A 312 -26.30 11.45 19.73
N ALA A 313 -27.56 11.73 19.38
CA ALA A 313 -28.29 10.97 18.35
C ALA A 313 -27.64 11.14 16.95
N GLU A 314 -27.00 12.28 16.73
CA GLU A 314 -26.34 12.68 15.49
C GLU A 314 -25.05 11.90 15.23
N VAL A 315 -24.44 11.33 16.26
CA VAL A 315 -23.24 10.49 16.11
C VAL A 315 -23.64 9.14 15.51
N PRO A 316 -23.12 8.77 14.32
CA PRO A 316 -23.42 7.47 13.73
C PRO A 316 -22.87 6.32 14.57
N ASP A 317 -23.60 5.20 14.61
CA ASP A 317 -23.16 3.97 15.28
C ASP A 317 -21.77 3.50 14.82
N SER A 318 -21.44 3.72 13.54
CA SER A 318 -20.13 3.41 12.97
C SER A 318 -19.01 4.31 13.49
N GLY A 319 -19.31 5.56 13.85
CA GLY A 319 -18.39 6.47 14.53
C GLY A 319 -18.05 5.98 15.94
N ILE A 320 -19.05 5.50 16.68
CA ILE A 320 -18.84 4.93 18.03
C ILE A 320 -18.05 3.62 17.93
N LYS A 321 -18.38 2.74 16.97
CA LYS A 321 -17.61 1.51 16.74
C LYS A 321 -16.16 1.80 16.41
N TRP A 322 -15.92 2.77 15.53
CA TRP A 322 -14.57 3.23 15.22
C TRP A 322 -13.84 3.71 16.47
N LEU A 323 -14.49 4.55 17.29
CA LEU A 323 -13.91 5.07 18.51
C LEU A 323 -13.51 3.95 19.50
N ILE A 324 -14.37 2.94 19.67
CA ILE A 324 -14.06 1.74 20.47
C ILE A 324 -12.83 1.02 19.92
N GLU A 325 -12.81 0.73 18.61
CA GLU A 325 -11.67 0.05 17.96
C GLU A 325 -10.36 0.83 18.13
N GLN A 326 -10.42 2.16 18.12
CA GLN A 326 -9.25 3.02 18.26
C GLN A 326 -8.79 3.25 19.69
N THR A 327 -9.63 3.08 20.71
CA THR A 327 -9.31 3.49 22.09
C THR A 327 -9.39 2.38 23.12
N MET A 328 -10.00 1.24 22.77
CA MET A 328 -10.32 0.17 23.71
C MET A 328 -9.78 -1.18 23.23
N ASP A 329 -9.68 -2.11 24.17
CA ASP A 329 -9.49 -3.52 23.91
C ASP A 329 -10.79 -4.29 24.20
N SER A 330 -11.05 -5.32 23.38
CA SER A 330 -12.13 -6.27 23.63
C SER A 330 -11.69 -7.20 24.75
N ALA A 331 -12.46 -7.25 25.84
CA ALA A 331 -12.24 -8.23 26.90
C ALA A 331 -12.90 -9.56 26.49
N ASP A 332 -14.21 -9.71 26.72
CA ASP A 332 -15.05 -10.85 26.33
C ASP A 332 -16.53 -10.38 26.21
N ASP A 333 -17.37 -11.10 25.46
CA ASP A 333 -18.83 -10.91 25.38
C ASP A 333 -19.34 -9.49 25.06
N GLY A 334 -18.59 -8.72 24.25
CA GLY A 334 -18.99 -7.37 23.83
C GLY A 334 -18.76 -6.29 24.89
N VAL A 335 -17.98 -6.61 25.93
CA VAL A 335 -17.46 -5.67 26.92
C VAL A 335 -16.08 -5.17 26.49
N PHE A 336 -15.89 -3.87 26.62
CA PHE A 336 -14.68 -3.15 26.25
C PHE A 336 -14.03 -2.51 27.48
N THR A 337 -12.69 -2.48 27.46
CA THR A 337 -11.87 -1.80 28.46
C THR A 337 -10.97 -0.79 27.78
N VAL A 338 -10.83 0.40 28.36
CA VAL A 338 -9.97 1.45 27.84
C VAL A 338 -8.53 0.97 27.81
N ASN A 339 -7.90 1.13 26.66
CA ASN A 339 -6.47 0.95 26.52
C ASN A 339 -5.81 2.34 26.61
N GLU A 340 -5.15 2.61 27.74
CA GLU A 340 -4.51 3.91 28.00
C GLU A 340 -3.60 4.36 26.85
N ALA A 341 -2.79 3.45 26.32
CA ALA A 341 -1.85 3.77 25.25
C ALA A 341 -2.58 4.20 23.98
N LYS A 342 -3.60 3.44 23.57
CA LYS A 342 -4.43 3.73 22.40
C LYS A 342 -5.24 5.02 22.54
N LEU A 343 -5.87 5.22 23.70
CA LEU A 343 -6.66 6.42 24.00
C LEU A 343 -5.78 7.66 23.93
N VAL A 344 -4.65 7.66 24.66
CA VAL A 344 -3.73 8.80 24.72
C VAL A 344 -3.09 9.05 23.36
N ASN A 345 -2.66 8.00 22.64
CA ASN A 345 -2.08 8.13 21.30
C ASN A 345 -3.07 8.78 20.30
N ASN A 346 -4.32 8.33 20.26
CA ASN A 346 -5.35 8.94 19.41
C ASN A 346 -5.68 10.37 19.85
N ARG A 347 -5.72 10.65 21.16
CA ARG A 347 -5.90 12.01 21.69
C ARG A 347 -4.80 12.95 21.20
N LEU A 348 -3.54 12.50 21.25
CA LEU A 348 -2.40 13.26 20.76
C LEU A 348 -2.48 13.51 19.25
N ARG A 349 -2.82 12.47 18.47
CA ARG A 349 -2.96 12.53 17.01
C ARG A 349 -3.91 13.63 16.56
N TYR A 350 -5.05 13.79 17.23
CA TYR A 350 -6.06 14.75 16.82
C TYR A 350 -5.93 16.13 17.49
N ILE A 351 -5.06 16.30 18.50
CA ILE A 351 -4.86 17.59 19.19
C ILE A 351 -3.57 18.28 18.75
N LEU A 352 -2.48 17.53 18.59
CA LEU A 352 -1.17 18.09 18.23
C LEU A 352 -1.18 18.92 16.94
N PRO A 353 -1.88 18.52 15.86
CA PRO A 353 -1.92 19.31 14.63
C PRO A 353 -2.53 20.70 14.81
N PHE A 354 -3.43 20.88 15.79
CA PHE A 354 -4.14 22.14 16.03
C PHE A 354 -3.55 22.97 17.17
N THR A 355 -2.55 22.44 17.87
CA THR A 355 -1.99 23.10 19.04
C THR A 355 -0.58 23.61 18.75
N PRO A 356 -0.24 24.87 19.08
CA PRO A 356 1.09 25.43 18.82
C PRO A 356 2.19 24.89 19.76
N ILE A 357 1.98 23.74 20.41
CA ILE A 357 2.93 23.13 21.34
C ILE A 357 4.10 22.57 20.54
N ARG A 358 5.32 22.98 20.92
CA ARG A 358 6.57 22.52 20.29
C ARG A 358 7.55 21.89 21.27
N MET A 359 7.29 21.97 22.58
CA MET A 359 8.17 21.45 23.62
C MET A 359 7.50 20.31 24.35
N TYR A 360 8.25 19.24 24.64
CA TYR A 360 7.75 18.06 25.31
C TYR A 360 7.14 18.37 26.69
N ASP A 361 7.84 19.18 27.50
CA ASP A 361 7.38 19.53 28.85
C ASP A 361 6.04 20.30 28.85
N ASP A 362 5.83 21.15 27.84
CA ASP A 362 4.58 21.88 27.70
C ASP A 362 3.44 20.94 27.27
N LEU A 363 3.73 19.98 26.39
CA LEU A 363 2.78 18.94 26.02
C LEU A 363 2.36 18.12 27.24
N ALA A 364 3.32 17.60 28.00
CA ALA A 364 3.05 16.75 29.16
C ALA A 364 2.10 17.45 30.15
N ARG A 365 2.32 18.74 30.42
CA ARG A 365 1.45 19.55 31.30
C ARG A 365 0.04 19.75 30.79
N ILE A 366 -0.14 19.81 29.47
CA ILE A 366 -1.44 20.06 28.84
C ILE A 366 -2.22 18.75 28.70
N VAL A 367 -1.55 17.68 28.27
CA VAL A 367 -2.16 16.37 28.03
C VAL A 367 -2.78 15.82 29.31
N ASP A 368 -2.08 15.90 30.45
CA ASP A 368 -2.62 15.43 31.73
C ASP A 368 -3.92 16.14 32.17
N ARG A 369 -4.26 17.30 31.58
CA ARG A 369 -5.49 18.04 31.90
C ARG A 369 -6.68 17.72 30.99
N ILE A 370 -6.42 17.01 29.88
CA ILE A 370 -7.42 16.69 28.85
C ILE A 370 -7.65 15.18 28.71
N LEU A 371 -7.02 14.40 29.59
CA LEU A 371 -7.21 12.97 29.75
C LEU A 371 -8.23 12.71 30.86
N PRO A 372 -8.97 11.59 30.79
CA PRO A 372 -9.95 11.25 31.81
C PRO A 372 -9.25 10.84 33.11
N ALA A 373 -10.01 10.91 34.20
CA ALA A 373 -9.55 10.55 35.53
C ALA A 373 -8.98 9.12 35.56
N GLY A 374 -7.79 8.97 36.14
CA GLY A 374 -7.09 7.69 36.25
C GLY A 374 -6.18 7.34 35.07
N VAL A 375 -6.20 8.12 33.97
CA VAL A 375 -5.28 7.95 32.83
C VAL A 375 -4.13 8.95 32.94
N SER A 376 -2.90 8.50 32.71
CA SER A 376 -1.69 9.34 32.76
C SER A 376 -0.93 9.35 31.45
N PHE A 377 -0.36 10.49 31.06
CA PHE A 377 0.52 10.56 29.90
C PHE A 377 1.87 9.88 30.15
N LYS A 378 2.31 9.06 29.20
CA LYS A 378 3.64 8.44 29.17
C LYS A 378 4.32 8.74 27.84
N LYS A 379 5.64 8.93 27.85
CA LYS A 379 6.40 9.35 26.66
C LYS A 379 6.25 8.35 25.51
N GLU A 380 6.16 7.07 25.83
CA GLU A 380 6.02 5.97 24.87
C GLU A 380 4.70 6.06 24.08
N TYR A 381 3.70 6.78 24.59
CA TYR A 381 2.43 6.98 23.88
C TYR A 381 2.53 7.97 22.72
N LEU A 382 3.67 8.66 22.54
CA LEU A 382 3.95 9.48 21.36
C LEU A 382 4.32 8.63 20.13
N ILE A 383 4.76 7.39 20.32
CA ILE A 383 5.24 6.53 19.23
C ILE A 383 4.14 6.36 18.19
N GLY A 384 4.48 6.60 16.93
CA GLY A 384 3.53 6.57 15.80
C GLY A 384 2.80 7.88 15.52
N VAL A 385 2.95 8.91 16.38
CA VAL A 385 2.31 10.24 16.22
C VAL A 385 3.33 11.37 16.20
N ALA A 386 4.36 11.31 17.06
CA ALA A 386 5.37 12.33 17.17
C ALA A 386 6.69 11.76 17.71
N VAL A 387 7.78 12.47 17.47
CA VAL A 387 9.10 12.17 18.00
C VAL A 387 9.67 13.36 18.76
N THR A 388 10.57 13.08 19.71
CA THR A 388 11.31 14.11 20.43
C THR A 388 12.73 14.23 19.88
N ALA A 389 13.18 15.46 19.64
CA ALA A 389 14.56 15.77 19.28
C ALA A 389 15.16 16.79 20.25
N LEU A 390 16.46 16.72 20.49
CA LEU A 390 17.14 17.67 21.37
C LEU A 390 17.30 19.03 20.66
N HIS A 391 16.70 20.07 21.24
CA HIS A 391 16.86 21.45 20.78
C HIS A 391 18.19 22.05 21.24
N ALA A 392 18.66 23.10 20.58
CA ALA A 392 19.89 23.82 20.93
C ALA A 392 19.90 24.36 22.38
N SER A 393 18.73 24.58 22.99
CA SER A 393 18.60 24.98 24.39
C SER A 393 18.78 23.82 25.40
N GLY A 394 18.96 22.58 24.92
CA GLY A 394 18.99 21.38 25.75
C GLY A 394 17.62 20.83 26.14
N GLN A 395 16.53 21.43 25.65
CA GLN A 395 15.17 20.93 25.87
C GLN A 395 14.74 19.99 24.75
N GLU A 396 13.81 19.08 25.04
CA GLU A 396 13.23 18.19 24.03
C GLU A 396 12.13 18.91 23.24
N GLN A 397 12.38 19.08 21.95
CA GLN A 397 11.43 19.60 20.98
C GLN A 397 10.59 18.45 20.41
N LEU A 398 9.29 18.69 20.26
CA LEU A 398 8.35 17.81 19.60
C LEU A 398 8.36 18.04 18.09
N ILE A 399 8.45 16.96 17.35
CA ILE A 399 8.34 16.91 15.89
C ILE A 399 7.16 15.99 15.56
N LEU A 400 6.13 16.54 14.92
CA LEU A 400 4.97 15.77 14.48
C LEU A 400 5.41 14.79 13.39
N LEU A 401 5.07 13.53 13.57
CA LEU A 401 5.41 12.45 12.64
C LEU A 401 4.37 11.35 12.80
N ASP A 402 3.19 11.57 12.22
CA ASP A 402 2.14 10.56 12.21
C ASP A 402 2.50 9.47 11.19
N LYS A 403 2.55 8.22 11.64
CA LYS A 403 2.81 7.08 10.74
C LYS A 403 1.78 6.99 9.62
N ASP A 404 0.54 7.42 9.89
CA ASP A 404 -0.51 7.40 8.90
C ASP A 404 -0.31 8.49 7.85
N ASP A 405 0.49 9.53 8.07
CA ASP A 405 0.80 10.55 7.06
C ASP A 405 2.12 10.31 6.30
N LEU A 406 2.84 9.24 6.65
CA LEU A 406 4.08 8.86 5.96
C LEU A 406 3.84 8.29 4.56
N PRO A 407 4.80 8.45 3.62
CA PRO A 407 4.73 7.84 2.29
C PRO A 407 4.46 6.33 2.33
N ASP A 408 3.73 5.78 1.37
CA ASP A 408 3.49 4.32 1.33
C ASP A 408 4.69 3.53 0.78
N GLU A 409 5.58 4.20 0.03
CA GLU A 409 6.79 3.62 -0.52
C GLU A 409 7.86 3.47 0.57
N HIS A 410 8.39 2.25 0.71
CA HIS A 410 9.25 1.83 1.83
C HIS A 410 10.47 2.74 2.04
N MET A 411 11.23 3.07 0.98
CA MET A 411 12.43 3.89 1.10
C MET A 411 12.11 5.36 1.34
N ALA A 412 11.13 5.93 0.65
CA ALA A 412 10.66 7.29 0.87
C ALA A 412 10.14 7.48 2.31
N ARG A 413 9.46 6.47 2.86
CA ARG A 413 9.01 6.44 4.24
C ARG A 413 10.17 6.50 5.22
N VAL A 414 11.16 5.60 5.07
CA VAL A 414 12.35 5.59 5.91
C VAL A 414 13.11 6.91 5.82
N LYS A 415 13.28 7.47 4.61
CA LYS A 415 13.92 8.78 4.41
C LYS A 415 13.18 9.88 5.20
N ALA A 416 11.85 9.94 5.10
CA ALA A 416 11.04 10.89 5.85
C ALA A 416 11.15 10.71 7.39
N MET A 417 11.25 9.47 7.88
CA MET A 417 11.49 9.20 9.30
C MET A 417 12.85 9.72 9.76
N PHE A 418 13.91 9.47 8.98
CA PHE A 418 15.28 9.88 9.33
C PHE A 418 15.52 11.39 9.16
N ASP A 419 14.78 12.04 8.27
CA ASP A 419 14.73 13.50 8.16
C ASP A 419 14.11 14.14 9.41
N ALA A 420 13.09 13.51 10.00
CA ALA A 420 12.46 13.99 11.23
C ALA A 420 13.29 13.71 12.48
N ARG A 421 13.97 12.56 12.54
CA ARG A 421 14.85 12.16 13.64
C ARG A 421 16.01 11.33 13.10
N PRO A 422 17.27 11.76 13.27
CA PRO A 422 18.41 11.07 12.64
C PRO A 422 18.77 9.74 13.31
N VAL A 423 18.42 9.56 14.58
CA VAL A 423 18.77 8.35 15.36
C VAL A 423 17.54 7.79 16.02
N TRP A 424 17.25 6.52 15.74
CA TRP A 424 16.04 5.81 16.15
C TRP A 424 16.35 4.64 17.08
N PRO A 425 15.63 4.49 18.19
CA PRO A 425 15.60 3.24 18.96
C PRO A 425 15.08 2.09 18.09
N ALA A 426 15.74 0.93 18.17
CA ALA A 426 15.42 -0.18 17.28
C ALA A 426 14.00 -0.76 17.48
N ASP A 427 13.43 -0.60 18.66
CA ASP A 427 12.07 -1.00 19.02
C ASP A 427 10.98 -0.05 18.52
N GLU A 428 11.32 1.21 18.24
CA GLU A 428 10.37 2.21 17.72
C GLU A 428 10.16 2.11 16.20
N VAL A 429 11.21 1.74 15.44
CA VAL A 429 11.18 1.69 13.97
C VAL A 429 10.04 0.80 13.41
N PRO A 430 9.80 -0.42 13.93
CA PRO A 430 8.73 -1.28 13.43
C PRO A 430 7.34 -0.63 13.42
N VAL A 431 7.02 0.22 14.41
CA VAL A 431 5.69 0.85 14.55
C VAL A 431 5.37 1.76 13.37
N TYR A 432 6.39 2.34 12.74
CA TYR A 432 6.26 3.21 11.59
C TYR A 432 6.25 2.47 10.24
N LEU A 433 6.61 1.19 10.22
CA LEU A 433 6.74 0.40 8.98
C LEU A 433 5.69 -0.72 8.88
N GLU A 434 5.15 -1.20 10.01
CA GLU A 434 4.28 -2.38 10.07
C GLU A 434 3.08 -2.36 9.11
N ASP A 435 2.56 -1.18 8.76
CA ASP A 435 1.39 -1.04 7.91
C ASP A 435 1.68 -1.11 6.39
N VAL A 436 2.95 -0.97 5.98
CA VAL A 436 3.36 -1.04 4.57
C VAL A 436 4.04 -2.37 4.20
N PHE A 437 4.23 -3.26 5.17
CA PHE A 437 4.76 -4.60 4.95
C PHE A 437 3.66 -5.66 5.10
N PRO A 438 3.64 -6.68 4.24
CA PRO A 438 2.64 -7.75 4.31
C PRO A 438 2.86 -8.71 5.49
N ASP A 439 4.10 -8.78 5.99
CA ASP A 439 4.47 -9.62 7.13
C ASP A 439 5.72 -9.06 7.81
N ARG A 440 5.86 -9.41 9.09
CA ARG A 440 6.95 -8.94 9.95
C ARG A 440 8.33 -9.38 9.47
N GLN A 441 8.44 -10.56 8.86
CA GLN A 441 9.73 -11.08 8.40
C GLN A 441 10.29 -10.21 7.28
N LYS A 442 9.48 -9.88 6.27
CA LYS A 442 9.90 -8.98 5.18
C LYS A 442 10.27 -7.59 5.67
N MET A 443 9.56 -7.09 6.68
CA MET A 443 9.89 -5.82 7.32
C MET A 443 11.26 -5.89 8.01
N GLU A 444 11.53 -6.94 8.78
CA GLU A 444 12.82 -7.13 9.45
C GLU A 444 13.98 -7.32 8.47
N GLU A 445 13.77 -8.06 7.37
CA GLU A 445 14.73 -8.17 6.26
C GLU A 445 15.03 -6.80 5.64
N PHE A 446 14.00 -6.01 5.33
CA PHE A 446 14.17 -4.65 4.81
C PHE A 446 14.91 -3.73 5.79
N ILE A 447 14.53 -3.73 7.07
CA ILE A 447 15.22 -2.95 8.11
C ILE A 447 16.70 -3.33 8.18
N PHE A 448 17.03 -4.61 8.10
CA PHE A 448 18.41 -5.10 8.18
C PHE A 448 19.26 -4.66 6.99
N ASP A 449 18.68 -4.63 5.79
CA ASP A 449 19.36 -4.28 4.55
C ASP A 449 19.43 -2.77 4.31
N SER A 450 18.45 -2.01 4.80
CA SER A 450 18.28 -0.58 4.47
C SER A 450 18.68 0.37 5.59
N LEU A 451 18.94 -0.08 6.82
CA LEU A 451 19.30 0.80 7.94
C LEU A 451 20.68 0.50 8.53
N GLU A 452 21.42 1.56 8.83
CA GLU A 452 22.70 1.47 9.54
C GLU A 452 22.46 1.18 11.02
N ARG A 453 23.11 0.12 11.53
CA ARG A 453 22.98 -0.32 12.92
C ARG A 453 24.08 0.29 13.79
N GLY A 454 23.71 0.66 15.01
CA GLY A 454 24.62 1.11 16.04
C GLY A 454 24.12 0.78 17.44
N GLU A 455 24.82 1.30 18.44
CA GLU A 455 24.45 1.22 19.85
C GLU A 455 24.51 2.62 20.47
N ASP A 456 23.57 2.93 21.37
CA ASP A 456 23.61 4.17 22.14
C ASP A 456 24.62 4.10 23.30
N ASP A 457 24.81 5.20 24.04
CA ASP A 457 25.72 5.29 25.19
C ASP A 457 25.40 4.27 26.31
N LYS A 458 24.22 3.64 26.28
CA LYS A 458 23.76 2.63 27.24
C LYS A 458 23.81 1.21 26.66
N GLY A 459 24.38 1.02 25.47
CA GLY A 459 24.46 -0.27 24.77
C GLY A 459 23.12 -0.74 24.21
N ARG A 460 22.14 0.16 24.02
CA ARG A 460 20.85 -0.20 23.41
C ARG A 460 20.94 -0.09 21.89
N PRO A 461 20.33 -1.03 21.14
CA PRO A 461 20.38 -1.02 19.69
C PRO A 461 19.65 0.21 19.11
N ILE A 462 20.31 0.88 18.18
CA ILE A 462 19.79 2.04 17.46
C ILE A 462 20.02 1.91 15.95
N TYR A 463 19.25 2.67 15.18
CA TYR A 463 19.49 2.90 13.77
C TYR A 463 19.85 4.36 13.52
N GLY A 464 20.94 4.60 12.79
CA GLY A 464 21.56 5.94 12.66
C GLY A 464 21.68 6.49 11.23
N GLY A 465 21.21 5.74 10.23
CA GLY A 465 21.35 6.12 8.83
C GLY A 465 20.54 5.23 7.90
N VAL A 466 20.34 5.71 6.68
CA VAL A 466 19.63 5.01 5.60
C VAL A 466 20.65 4.57 4.56
N ILE A 467 20.74 3.27 4.32
CA ILE A 467 21.56 2.67 3.27
C ILE A 467 20.75 2.75 1.98
N ASP A 468 21.13 3.65 1.08
CA ASP A 468 20.46 3.79 -0.21
C ASP A 468 20.99 2.70 -1.17
N PRO A 469 20.16 1.74 -1.62
CA PRO A 469 20.61 0.68 -2.52
C PRO A 469 20.97 1.18 -3.92
N ASP A 470 20.64 2.44 -4.27
CA ASP A 470 20.99 3.07 -5.55
C ASP A 470 22.37 3.79 -5.55
N ILE A 471 23.13 3.69 -4.45
CA ILE A 471 24.52 4.17 -4.30
C ILE A 471 25.44 2.96 -4.10
#